data_AF-A0A1G5QJC3-F1
#
_entry.id   AF-A0A1G5QJC3-F1
#
_cell.length_a   1.000
_cell.length_b   1.000
_cell.length_c   1.000
_cell.angle_alpha   90.00
_cell.angle_beta   90.00
_cell.angle_gamma   90.00
#
_symmetry.space_group_name_H-M   'P 1'
#
loop_
_entity.id
_entity.type
_entity.pdbx_description
1 polymer ?
#
loop_
_entity_poly.entity_id
_entity_poly.type
_entity_poly.pdbx_seq_one_letter_code
_entity_poly.pdbx_strand_id
1 'polypeptide(L)'
;MEIESVSGNPTAKKESVSDVFERIGESIESHENRIRKSFEVGLADDSPLMSVPDHVKAQFERWDNTFNLPEDKALVEKVKRQVLELTNSNRDYVREKVIDNAQKAKLEMAMKAVSKTTQGIQQLLSAQ
;
A
#
# COMPACT_ATOMS: atom_id res chain seq x y z
N MET A 1 49.40 -12.49 -44.02
CA MET A 1 48.18 -13.10 -43.46
C MET A 1 48.20 -12.74 -41.98
N GLU A 2 47.62 -11.59 -41.68
CA GLU A 2 47.67 -10.97 -40.35
C GLU A 2 46.56 -11.58 -39.49
N ILE A 3 46.93 -12.02 -38.28
CA ILE A 3 46.00 -12.51 -37.28
C ILE A 3 45.62 -11.30 -36.44
N GLU A 4 44.44 -10.73 -36.70
CA GLU A 4 43.85 -9.71 -35.82
C GLU A 4 43.44 -10.36 -34.50
N SER A 5 44.12 -9.99 -33.43
CA SER A 5 43.72 -10.28 -32.06
C SER A 5 42.58 -9.34 -31.65
N VAL A 6 41.35 -9.85 -31.65
CA VAL A 6 40.20 -9.17 -31.06
C VAL A 6 40.35 -9.16 -29.54
N SER A 7 41.07 -8.16 -29.03
CA SER A 7 41.09 -7.79 -27.62
C SER A 7 39.84 -6.96 -27.30
N GLY A 8 38.71 -7.65 -27.18
CA GLY A 8 37.49 -7.10 -26.61
C GLY A 8 37.52 -7.25 -25.09
N ASN A 9 38.24 -6.36 -24.41
CA ASN A 9 38.23 -6.28 -22.95
C ASN A 9 36.80 -5.88 -22.48
N PRO A 10 36.08 -6.70 -21.70
CA PRO A 10 34.80 -6.29 -21.14
C PRO A 10 35.11 -5.30 -20.01
N THR A 11 35.05 -4.00 -20.30
CA THR A 11 34.99 -2.98 -19.27
C THR A 11 33.67 -3.12 -18.52
N ALA A 12 33.61 -4.07 -17.58
CA ALA A 12 32.65 -4.04 -16.50
C ALA A 12 32.88 -2.71 -15.77
N LYS A 13 31.95 -1.76 -15.92
CA LYS A 13 31.96 -0.53 -15.14
C LYS A 13 32.07 -0.95 -13.67
N LYS A 14 33.16 -0.54 -13.00
CA LYS A 14 33.24 -0.62 -11.54
C LYS A 14 32.17 0.32 -11.01
N GLU A 15 31.00 -0.24 -10.70
CA GLU A 15 29.98 0.47 -9.95
C GLU A 15 30.58 0.94 -8.64
N SER A 16 30.48 2.24 -8.39
CA SER A 16 30.87 2.78 -7.11
C SER A 16 29.87 2.28 -6.05
N VAL A 17 30.32 2.16 -4.81
CA VAL A 17 29.42 1.86 -3.69
C VAL A 17 28.28 2.89 -3.62
N SER A 18 28.55 4.15 -3.99
CA SER A 18 27.53 5.20 -4.11
C SER A 18 26.46 4.86 -5.15
N ASP A 19 26.85 4.35 -6.32
CA ASP A 19 25.93 4.01 -7.42
C ASP A 19 24.99 2.86 -7.02
N VAL A 20 25.49 1.94 -6.20
CA VAL A 20 24.71 0.82 -5.64
C VAL A 20 23.73 1.34 -4.59
N PHE A 21 24.16 2.22 -3.69
CA PHE A 21 23.28 2.85 -2.70
C PHE A 21 22.17 3.67 -3.34
N GLU A 22 22.48 4.43 -4.39
CA GLU A 22 21.53 5.25 -5.12
C GLU A 22 20.43 4.38 -5.77
N ARG A 23 20.82 3.31 -6.49
CA ARG A 23 19.86 2.36 -7.07
C ARG A 23 19.00 1.63 -6.04
N ILE A 24 19.57 1.27 -4.88
CA ILE A 24 18.80 0.69 -3.78
C ILE A 24 17.78 1.72 -3.28
N GLY A 25 18.18 2.98 -3.11
CA GLY A 25 17.29 4.08 -2.74
C GLY A 25 16.13 4.24 -3.72
N GLU A 26 16.43 4.36 -5.01
CA GLU A 26 15.42 4.48 -6.08
C GLU A 26 14.44 3.29 -6.11
N SER A 27 14.97 2.07 -5.94
CA SER A 27 14.14 0.85 -5.93
C SER A 27 13.20 0.82 -4.72
N ILE A 28 13.68 1.24 -3.54
CA ILE A 28 12.86 1.36 -2.33
C ILE A 28 11.76 2.41 -2.53
N GLU A 29 12.09 3.60 -3.02
CA GLU A 29 11.12 4.66 -3.27
C GLU A 29 10.05 4.24 -4.29
N SER A 30 10.45 3.56 -5.36
CA SER A 30 9.53 3.01 -6.36
C SER A 30 8.55 2.00 -5.76
N HIS A 31 9.05 1.08 -4.92
CA HIS A 31 8.21 0.10 -4.23
C HIS A 31 7.27 0.77 -3.22
N GLU A 32 7.76 1.74 -2.45
CA GLU A 32 6.93 2.52 -1.51
C GLU A 32 5.80 3.26 -2.24
N ASN A 33 6.10 3.91 -3.36
CA ASN A 33 5.10 4.61 -4.15
C ASN A 33 4.07 3.65 -4.74
N ARG A 34 4.47 2.46 -5.19
CA ARG A 34 3.54 1.43 -5.69
C ARG A 34 2.60 0.95 -4.58
N ILE A 35 3.13 0.64 -3.40
CA ILE A 35 2.35 0.21 -2.25
C ILE A 35 1.37 1.30 -1.82
N ARG A 36 1.82 2.56 -1.74
CA ARG A 36 0.98 3.71 -1.40
C ARG A 36 -0.20 3.86 -2.35
N LYS A 37 0.06 3.83 -3.67
CA LYS A 37 -1.01 3.90 -4.67
C LYS A 37 -2.02 2.76 -4.54
N SER A 38 -1.56 1.53 -4.27
CA SER A 38 -2.48 0.40 -4.04
C SER A 38 -3.38 0.63 -2.82
N PHE A 39 -2.86 1.24 -1.75
CA PHE A 39 -3.68 1.63 -0.60
C PHE A 39 -4.64 2.77 -0.90
N GLU A 40 -4.20 3.80 -1.62
CA GLU A 40 -5.05 4.91 -2.05
C GLU A 40 -6.26 4.43 -2.86
N VAL A 41 -6.05 3.49 -3.80
CA VAL A 41 -7.13 2.87 -4.57
C VAL A 41 -8.05 2.03 -3.68
N GLY A 42 -7.50 1.22 -2.77
CA GLY A 42 -8.29 0.39 -1.87
C GLY A 42 -9.11 1.19 -0.84
N LEU A 43 -8.66 2.39 -0.48
CA LEU A 43 -9.27 3.29 0.50
C LEU A 43 -10.10 4.43 -0.12
N ALA A 44 -10.23 4.44 -1.46
CA ALA A 44 -11.08 5.38 -2.17
C ALA A 44 -12.54 5.25 -1.70
N ASP A 45 -13.29 6.35 -1.68
CA ASP A 45 -14.66 6.35 -1.11
C ASP A 45 -15.65 5.45 -1.86
N ASP A 46 -15.36 5.18 -3.14
CA ASP A 46 -16.10 4.28 -4.02
C ASP A 46 -15.62 2.82 -3.95
N SER A 47 -14.54 2.54 -3.21
CA SER A 47 -14.04 1.19 -3.00
C SER A 47 -15.10 0.34 -2.29
N PRO A 48 -15.26 -0.95 -2.68
CA PRO A 48 -16.14 -1.89 -1.97
C PRO A 48 -15.86 -1.98 -0.46
N LEU A 49 -14.62 -1.72 -0.03
CA LEU A 49 -14.21 -1.74 1.38
C LEU A 49 -14.69 -0.50 2.16
N MET A 50 -14.97 0.60 1.46
CA MET A 50 -15.29 1.89 2.06
C MET A 50 -16.77 2.23 1.91
N SER A 51 -17.44 1.66 0.91
CA SER A 51 -18.86 1.89 0.63
C SER A 51 -19.79 1.08 1.55
N VAL A 52 -21.02 1.56 1.72
CA VAL A 52 -22.09 0.77 2.37
C VAL A 52 -22.39 -0.46 1.52
N PRO A 53 -22.45 -1.68 2.10
CA PRO A 53 -22.77 -2.89 1.34
C PRO A 53 -24.14 -2.85 0.67
N ASP A 54 -24.28 -3.43 -0.52
CA ASP A 54 -25.50 -3.34 -1.32
C ASP A 54 -26.72 -3.99 -0.65
N HIS A 55 -26.52 -5.06 0.13
CA HIS A 55 -27.60 -5.67 0.90
C HIS A 55 -28.16 -4.74 1.99
N VAL A 56 -27.32 -3.84 2.55
CA VAL A 56 -27.76 -2.81 3.51
C VAL A 56 -28.56 -1.73 2.78
N LYS A 57 -28.09 -1.27 1.61
CA LYS A 57 -28.84 -0.32 0.77
C LYS A 57 -30.21 -0.87 0.38
N ALA A 58 -30.26 -2.13 -0.08
CA ALA A 58 -31.51 -2.81 -0.41
C ALA A 58 -32.43 -2.93 0.82
N GLN A 59 -31.88 -3.14 2.02
CA GLN A 59 -32.67 -3.16 3.24
C GLN A 59 -33.24 -1.78 3.60
N PHE A 60 -32.48 -0.70 3.37
CA PHE A 60 -32.97 0.66 3.54
C PHE A 60 -34.14 0.97 2.61
N GLU A 61 -34.02 0.60 1.33
CA GLU A 61 -35.10 0.74 0.34
C GLU A 61 -36.35 -0.06 0.73
N ARG A 62 -36.17 -1.28 1.26
CA ARG A 62 -37.29 -2.08 1.77
C ARG A 62 -37.98 -1.39 2.94
N TRP A 63 -37.23 -0.82 3.87
CA TRP A 63 -37.81 -0.08 5.00
C TRP A 63 -38.57 1.16 4.54
N ASP A 64 -38.06 1.89 3.55
CA ASP A 64 -38.75 3.06 2.98
C ASP A 64 -40.13 2.73 2.40
N ASN A 65 -40.26 1.54 1.82
CA ASN A 65 -41.50 1.07 1.22
C ASN A 65 -42.43 0.34 2.21
N THR A 66 -41.90 -0.10 3.36
CA THR A 66 -42.66 -0.88 4.35
C THR A 66 -43.32 0.02 5.40
N PHE A 67 -42.59 1.02 5.90
CA PHE A 67 -43.05 1.85 7.00
C PHE A 67 -43.72 3.12 6.47
N ASN A 68 -45.05 3.19 6.61
CA ASN A 68 -45.85 4.29 6.09
C ASN A 68 -46.30 5.28 7.16
N LEU A 69 -46.27 4.88 8.44
CA LEU A 69 -46.62 5.76 9.55
C LEU A 69 -45.48 6.76 9.84
N PRO A 70 -45.78 8.03 10.15
CA PRO A 70 -44.77 9.04 10.42
C PRO A 70 -43.80 8.68 11.56
N GLU A 71 -44.30 8.07 12.62
CA GLU A 71 -43.52 7.65 13.78
C GLU A 71 -42.52 6.54 13.43
N ASP A 72 -42.98 5.54 12.68
CA ASP A 72 -42.13 4.45 12.20
C ASP A 72 -41.06 4.94 11.23
N LYS A 73 -41.41 5.86 10.33
CA LYS A 73 -40.43 6.51 9.43
C LYS A 73 -39.36 7.24 10.21
N ALA A 74 -39.72 8.00 11.24
CA ALA A 74 -38.76 8.71 12.08
C ALA A 74 -37.81 7.74 12.80
N LEU A 75 -38.32 6.60 13.28
CA LEU A 75 -37.51 5.57 13.92
C LEU A 75 -36.54 4.93 12.91
N VAL A 76 -37.03 4.55 11.73
CA VAL A 76 -36.21 3.94 10.66
C VAL A 76 -35.11 4.90 10.21
N GLU A 77 -35.41 6.18 10.02
CA GLU A 77 -34.41 7.19 9.65
C GLU A 77 -33.34 7.34 10.72
N LYS A 78 -33.72 7.27 12.01
CA LYS A 78 -32.74 7.26 13.11
C LYS A 78 -31.84 6.03 13.05
N VAL A 79 -32.40 4.84 12.80
CA VAL A 79 -31.63 3.60 12.69
C VAL A 79 -30.67 3.64 11.50
N LYS A 80 -31.15 4.07 10.32
CA LYS A 80 -30.32 4.25 9.12
C LYS A 80 -29.13 5.18 9.39
N ARG A 81 -29.38 6.31 10.07
CA ARG A 81 -28.32 7.24 10.46
C ARG A 81 -27.27 6.58 11.34
N GLN A 82 -27.67 5.81 12.35
CA GLN A 82 -26.72 5.08 13.20
C GLN A 82 -25.89 4.06 12.42
N VAL A 83 -26.49 3.35 11.48
CA VAL A 83 -25.77 2.41 10.61
C VAL A 83 -24.74 3.13 9.74
N LEU A 84 -25.10 4.30 9.19
CA LEU A 84 -24.18 5.13 8.41
C LEU A 84 -23.04 5.68 9.28
N GLU A 85 -23.33 6.15 10.50
CA GLU A 85 -22.32 6.61 11.46
C GLU A 85 -21.33 5.49 11.82
N LEU A 86 -21.82 4.29 12.10
CA LEU A 86 -20.97 3.10 12.33
C LEU A 86 -20.13 2.75 11.11
N THR A 87 -20.70 2.84 9.91
CA THR A 87 -19.98 2.57 8.65
C THR A 87 -18.85 3.59 8.45
N ASN A 88 -19.11 4.87 8.70
CA ASN A 88 -18.10 5.93 8.60
C ASN A 88 -17.01 5.76 9.67
N SER A 89 -17.37 5.42 10.91
CA SER A 89 -16.40 5.14 11.97
C SER A 89 -15.49 3.95 11.62
N ASN A 90 -16.06 2.88 11.09
CA ASN A 90 -15.29 1.74 10.58
C ASN A 90 -14.37 2.14 9.42
N ARG A 91 -14.84 3.00 8.52
CA ARG A 91 -14.04 3.53 7.41
C ARG A 91 -12.79 4.25 7.93
N ASP A 92 -12.96 5.11 8.92
CA ASP A 92 -11.85 5.86 9.52
C ASP A 92 -10.88 4.94 10.26
N TYR A 93 -11.40 3.96 11.00
CA TYR A 93 -10.58 2.94 11.64
C TYR A 93 -9.72 2.15 10.64
N VAL A 94 -10.32 1.73 9.51
CA VAL A 94 -9.58 1.00 8.46
C VAL A 94 -8.49 1.89 7.85
N ARG A 95 -8.78 3.17 7.57
CA ARG A 95 -7.77 4.13 7.07
C ARG A 95 -6.60 4.25 8.02
N GLU A 96 -6.88 4.45 9.31
CA GLU A 96 -5.85 4.57 10.35
C GLU A 96 -4.97 3.30 10.38
N LYS A 97 -5.59 2.11 10.40
CA LYS A 97 -4.84 0.85 10.44
C LYS A 97 -4.03 0.56 9.19
N VAL A 98 -4.52 0.95 8.02
CA VAL A 98 -3.74 0.82 6.79
C VAL A 98 -2.53 1.75 6.81
N ILE A 99 -2.68 2.99 7.27
CA ILE A 99 -1.57 3.94 7.42
C ILE A 99 -0.53 3.40 8.41
N ASP A 100 -0.96 2.96 9.59
CA ASP A 100 -0.08 2.37 10.62
C ASP A 100 0.71 1.18 10.07
N ASN A 101 0.04 0.28 9.36
CA ASN A 101 0.66 -0.91 8.79
C ASN A 101 1.62 -0.57 7.64
N ALA A 102 1.28 0.44 6.81
CA ALA A 102 2.17 0.92 5.77
C ALA A 102 3.47 1.49 6.34
N GLN A 103 3.40 2.25 7.45
CA GLN A 103 4.57 2.77 8.15
C GLN A 103 5.45 1.64 8.72
N LYS A 104 4.83 0.62 9.33
CA LYS A 104 5.56 -0.56 9.82
C LYS A 104 6.25 -1.32 8.69
N ALA A 105 5.56 -1.54 7.57
CA ALA A 105 6.12 -2.21 6.40
C ALA A 105 7.32 -1.44 5.82
N LYS A 106 7.23 -0.09 5.77
CA LYS A 106 8.33 0.78 5.37
C LYS A 106 9.56 0.61 6.28
N LEU A 107 9.36 0.61 7.60
CA LEU A 107 10.45 0.39 8.55
C LEU A 107 11.10 -0.99 8.38
N GLU A 108 10.30 -2.04 8.23
CA GLU A 108 10.83 -3.40 8.00
C GLU A 108 11.63 -3.50 6.69
N MET A 109 11.15 -2.88 5.61
CA MET A 109 11.87 -2.85 4.33
C MET A 109 13.20 -2.10 4.46
N ALA A 110 13.22 -0.96 5.14
CA ALA A 110 14.44 -0.21 5.39
C ALA A 110 15.45 -1.04 6.21
N MET A 111 15.00 -1.72 7.27
CA MET A 111 15.85 -2.62 8.07
C MET A 111 16.40 -3.78 7.24
N LYS A 112 15.58 -4.40 6.40
CA LYS A 112 16.02 -5.48 5.50
C LYS A 112 17.02 -5.00 4.46
N ALA A 113 16.83 -3.80 3.92
CA ALA A 113 17.77 -3.19 2.98
C ALA A 113 19.13 -2.92 3.64
N VAL A 114 19.14 -2.27 4.81
CA VAL A 114 20.37 -2.04 5.60
C VAL A 114 21.06 -3.36 5.92
N SER A 115 20.32 -4.38 6.37
CA SER A 115 20.89 -5.68 6.70
C SER A 115 21.54 -6.36 5.48
N LYS A 116 20.88 -6.35 4.31
CA LYS A 116 21.46 -6.89 3.07
C LYS A 116 22.70 -6.13 2.62
N THR A 117 22.70 -4.80 2.74
CA THR A 117 23.87 -4.01 2.36
C THR A 117 25.04 -4.29 3.30
N THR A 118 24.82 -4.37 4.61
CA THR A 118 25.86 -4.74 5.58
C THR A 118 26.41 -6.14 5.29
N GLN A 119 25.56 -7.11 4.95
CA GLN A 119 25.99 -8.45 4.54
C GLN A 119 26.84 -8.42 3.27
N GLY A 120 26.46 -7.63 2.27
CA GLY A 120 27.25 -7.45 1.04
C GLY A 120 28.62 -6.82 1.31
N ILE A 121 28.67 -5.80 2.17
CA ILE A 121 29.94 -5.17 2.61
C ILE A 121 30.81 -6.19 3.34
N GLN A 122 30.25 -6.96 4.27
CA GLN A 122 30.99 -8.00 4.99
C GLN A 122 31.55 -9.06 4.04
N GLN A 123 30.77 -9.52 3.05
CA GLN A 123 31.24 -10.48 2.05
C GLN A 123 32.40 -9.92 1.22
N LEU A 124 32.33 -8.66 0.81
CA LEU A 124 33.42 -7.98 0.09
C LEU A 124 34.70 -7.88 0.93
N LEU A 125 34.57 -7.56 2.22
CA LEU A 125 35.70 -7.49 3.15
C LEU A 125 36.27 -8.87 3.51
N SER A 126 35.44 -9.92 3.50
CA SER A 126 35.86 -11.30 3.78
C SER A 126 36.56 -11.97 2.59
N ALA A 127 36.36 -11.42 1.38
CA ALA A 127 36.95 -11.91 0.14
C ALA A 127 38.30 -11.23 -0.19
N GLN A 128 38.78 -10.36 0.70
CA GLN A 128 40.14 -9.78 0.69
C GLN A 128 41.07 -10.59 1.60
#